data_AF-A0ABD2Q0X2-F1
#
_entry.id   AF-A0ABD2Q0X2-F1
#
_cell.length_a   1.000
_cell.length_b   1.000
_cell.length_c   1.000
_cell.angle_alpha   90.00
_cell.angle_beta   90.00
_cell.angle_gamma   90.00
#
_symmetry.space_group_name_H-M   'P 1'
#
loop_
_entity.id
_entity.type
_entity.pdbx_description
1 polymer ?
#
loop_
_entity_poly.entity_id
_entity_poly.type
_entity_poly.pdbx_seq_one_letter_code
_entity_poly.pdbx_strand_id
1 'polypeptide(L)'
;MTKYEAEDLQANSYRSKAYHSVQNAREWLRNTRKLPWIILVVAAINVIFIGGKRRAFGTFISQLHTDFNETSMTELNWIGDSYAALGFFLMPFCTSFLLQLNRPYRMAMLAAGILIFISCVTSAMVPTPSYLFLTHTLIHGIGSTLILCTTALITGQYFDKTHRFHVLATAFVSGGPYGILIFGPLFSSWIQNYGWRLAFDFCGVMFLLACLLAAVVFLPYQAPQYDMVIGENIPDPSEVHISDVVRANPSPPKLETGDGQDKKNGLKKLKPGNKNVPLYLQKLIKEPQNEKWAFCNMEHLMENKQIFLWAAERLLHNFVMYGLMMNLVTYAREHLNNQIMQAARISVFFGIGESAIFTFGALVGDKIRGYLPLTYLVGACFAALFLLIIQQTYTDITVLSVLSGFVGASIGVGNTFLYAASEEIMLIHGSVSFPVTKMIAGVGMILSPLLSGTIIDLFAFRGFFISMAILVCIRVVLLIGINILLWRKKLMVLAQISMNHEDIEDLNHCCEMTGRPCGQEQAQAKNNTEQYYENYNQQPYDQNAIWDNNAR
;
A
#
# COMPACT_ATOMS: atom_id res chain seq x y z
N MET A 1 48.84 37.24 -16.87
CA MET A 1 47.51 36.60 -16.83
C MET A 1 46.83 36.89 -18.15
N THR A 2 46.66 35.89 -18.99
CA THR A 2 45.93 36.03 -20.25
C THR A 2 44.44 36.20 -19.96
N LYS A 3 43.68 36.82 -20.87
CA LYS A 3 42.22 36.98 -20.73
C LYS A 3 41.50 35.65 -20.44
N TYR A 4 42.02 34.56 -21.04
CA TYR A 4 41.54 33.19 -20.85
C TYR A 4 41.74 32.68 -19.41
N GLU A 5 42.90 32.94 -18.80
CA GLU A 5 43.18 32.56 -17.40
C GLU A 5 42.30 33.33 -16.40
N ALA A 6 41.99 34.60 -16.69
CA ALA A 6 41.12 35.41 -15.84
C ALA A 6 39.65 34.94 -15.90
N GLU A 7 39.15 34.59 -17.09
CA GLU A 7 37.81 34.02 -17.27
C GLU A 7 37.65 32.66 -16.58
N ASP A 8 38.68 31.80 -16.65
CA ASP A 8 38.66 30.47 -16.02
C ASP A 8 38.75 30.56 -14.47
N LEU A 9 39.57 31.47 -13.93
CA LEU A 9 39.61 31.76 -12.50
C LEU A 9 38.26 32.29 -11.98
N GLN A 10 37.61 33.16 -12.76
CA GLN A 10 36.30 33.71 -12.40
C GLN A 10 35.21 32.63 -12.45
N ALA A 11 35.19 31.79 -13.49
CA ALA A 11 34.29 30.65 -13.62
C ALA A 11 34.47 29.63 -12.48
N ASN A 12 35.72 29.35 -12.09
CA ASN A 12 36.04 28.46 -10.97
C ASN A 12 35.63 29.07 -9.61
N SER A 13 35.77 30.39 -9.43
CA SER A 13 35.26 31.09 -8.24
C SER A 13 33.73 31.01 -8.12
N TYR A 14 33.00 31.22 -9.22
CA TYR A 14 31.54 31.07 -9.24
C TYR A 14 31.10 29.63 -8.98
N ARG A 15 31.76 28.64 -9.60
CA ARG A 15 31.50 27.21 -9.35
C ARG A 15 31.75 26.83 -7.89
N SER A 16 32.84 27.29 -7.30
CA SER A 16 33.16 27.06 -5.89
C SER A 16 32.12 27.69 -4.94
N LYS A 17 31.72 28.95 -5.17
CA LYS A 17 30.66 29.61 -4.39
C LYS A 17 29.31 28.89 -4.51
N ALA A 18 28.93 28.47 -5.72
CA ALA A 18 27.71 27.71 -5.95
C ALA A 18 27.77 26.34 -5.25
N TYR A 19 28.91 25.64 -5.33
CA TYR A 19 29.14 24.37 -4.64
C TYR A 19 28.98 24.51 -3.12
N HIS A 20 29.64 25.49 -2.51
CA HIS A 20 29.53 25.75 -1.08
C HIS A 20 28.11 26.15 -0.67
N SER A 21 27.41 26.96 -1.47
CA SER A 21 26.03 27.35 -1.19
C SER A 21 25.08 26.14 -1.21
N VAL A 22 25.25 25.26 -2.21
CA VAL A 22 24.48 24.00 -2.31
C VAL A 22 24.82 23.06 -1.16
N GLN A 23 26.09 22.97 -0.76
CA GLN A 23 26.51 22.12 0.36
C GLN A 23 25.93 22.62 1.70
N ASN A 24 25.99 23.92 1.96
CA ASN A 24 25.41 24.53 3.16
C ASN A 24 23.89 24.33 3.21
N ALA A 25 23.19 24.53 2.08
CA ALA A 25 21.76 24.27 1.99
C ALA A 25 21.43 22.78 2.24
N ARG A 26 22.28 21.86 1.77
CA ARG A 26 22.13 20.41 2.02
C ARG A 26 22.34 20.03 3.47
N GLU A 27 23.35 20.59 4.12
CA GLU A 27 23.61 20.36 5.54
C GLU A 27 22.49 20.95 6.41
N TRP A 28 22.01 22.13 6.06
CA TRP A 28 20.83 22.74 6.68
C TRP A 28 19.56 21.88 6.51
N LEU A 29 19.28 21.40 5.29
CA LEU A 29 18.17 20.49 5.01
C LEU A 29 18.28 19.19 5.81
N ARG A 30 19.50 18.62 5.92
CA ARG A 30 19.76 17.38 6.67
C ARG A 30 19.50 17.56 8.16
N ASN A 31 19.92 18.68 8.73
CA ASN A 31 19.79 18.97 10.16
C ASN A 31 18.38 19.43 10.56
N THR A 32 17.50 19.66 9.58
CA THR A 32 16.15 20.12 9.83
C THR A 32 15.26 18.97 10.30
N ARG A 33 14.69 19.07 11.51
CA ARG A 33 13.70 18.12 12.06
C ARG A 33 12.47 17.88 11.17
N LYS A 34 12.22 18.78 10.20
CA LYS A 34 11.11 18.72 9.23
C LYS A 34 11.46 17.95 7.95
N LEU A 35 12.69 17.48 7.77
CA LEU A 35 13.12 16.75 6.56
C LEU A 35 12.20 15.58 6.18
N PRO A 36 11.78 14.69 7.10
CA PRO A 36 10.87 13.58 6.76
C PRO A 36 9.57 14.07 6.11
N TRP A 37 9.00 15.16 6.63
CA TRP A 37 7.78 15.77 6.10
C TRP A 37 7.99 16.43 4.75
N ILE A 38 9.13 17.08 4.53
CA ILE A 38 9.47 17.68 3.23
C ILE A 38 9.64 16.56 2.18
N ILE A 39 10.35 15.48 2.52
CA ILE A 39 10.50 14.30 1.66
C ILE A 39 9.13 13.71 1.32
N LEU A 40 8.27 13.56 2.33
CA LEU A 40 6.92 13.02 2.14
C LEU A 40 6.09 13.86 1.15
N VAL A 41 6.09 15.18 1.30
CA VAL A 41 5.35 16.09 0.40
C VAL A 41 5.90 16.01 -1.02
N VAL A 42 7.23 16.03 -1.19
CA VAL A 42 7.86 15.97 -2.51
C VAL A 42 7.63 14.60 -3.18
N ALA A 43 7.66 13.52 -2.40
CA ALA A 43 7.30 12.18 -2.87
C ALA A 43 5.84 12.11 -3.31
N ALA A 44 4.92 12.62 -2.49
CA ALA A 44 3.50 12.66 -2.81
C ALA A 44 3.23 13.48 -4.09
N ILE A 45 3.86 14.64 -4.26
CA ILE A 45 3.72 15.46 -5.49
C ILE A 45 4.13 14.66 -6.73
N ASN A 46 5.28 13.98 -6.70
CA ASN A 46 5.75 13.18 -7.83
C ASN A 46 4.77 12.03 -8.16
N VAL A 47 4.22 11.36 -7.14
CA VAL A 47 3.24 10.27 -7.37
C VAL A 47 1.87 10.81 -7.83
N ILE A 48 1.43 11.96 -7.31
CA ILE A 48 0.22 12.65 -7.77
C ILE A 48 0.37 13.06 -9.23
N PHE A 49 1.54 13.55 -9.65
CA PHE A 49 1.78 13.96 -11.03
C PHE A 49 1.73 12.77 -11.98
N ILE A 50 2.49 11.70 -11.69
CA ILE A 50 2.52 10.53 -12.56
C ILE A 50 1.18 9.79 -12.59
N GLY A 51 0.52 9.69 -11.42
CA GLY A 51 -0.79 9.07 -11.26
C GLY A 51 -1.92 9.90 -11.87
N GLY A 52 -1.81 11.23 -11.84
CA GLY A 52 -2.76 12.17 -12.43
C GLY A 52 -2.69 12.19 -13.94
N LYS A 53 -1.48 12.32 -14.52
CA LYS A 53 -1.26 12.19 -15.96
C LYS A 53 -1.88 10.90 -16.49
N ARG A 54 -1.63 9.78 -15.81
CA ARG A 54 -2.14 8.47 -16.22
C ARG A 54 -3.66 8.42 -16.29
N ARG A 55 -4.33 8.88 -15.24
CA ARG A 55 -5.79 8.82 -15.15
C ARG A 55 -6.47 9.80 -16.11
N ALA A 56 -5.84 10.94 -16.40
CA ALA A 56 -6.33 11.94 -17.34
C ALA A 56 -5.94 11.65 -18.81
N PHE A 57 -5.19 10.57 -19.09
CA PHE A 57 -4.66 10.33 -20.42
C PHE A 57 -5.74 9.99 -21.47
N GLY A 58 -6.91 9.52 -21.03
CA GLY A 58 -8.07 9.34 -21.92
C GLY A 58 -8.46 10.62 -22.70
N THR A 59 -8.14 11.81 -22.17
CA THR A 59 -8.33 13.08 -22.90
C THR A 59 -7.36 13.21 -24.09
N PHE A 60 -6.11 12.76 -23.96
CA PHE A 60 -5.17 12.68 -25.09
C PHE A 60 -5.63 11.68 -26.13
N ILE A 61 -6.07 10.49 -25.70
CA ILE A 61 -6.58 9.44 -26.60
C ILE A 61 -7.76 9.94 -27.41
N SER A 62 -8.72 10.61 -26.76
CA SER A 62 -9.86 11.19 -27.45
C SER A 62 -9.43 12.18 -28.54
N GLN A 63 -8.46 13.05 -28.27
CA GLN A 63 -7.95 13.99 -29.28
C GLN A 63 -7.19 13.28 -30.40
N LEU A 64 -6.30 12.34 -30.07
CA LEU A 64 -5.52 11.57 -31.05
C LEU A 64 -6.43 10.80 -32.00
N HIS A 65 -7.54 10.25 -31.51
CA HIS A 65 -8.53 9.55 -32.34
C HIS A 65 -9.16 10.47 -33.38
N THR A 66 -9.27 11.78 -33.10
CA THR A 66 -9.80 12.77 -34.06
C THR A 66 -8.76 13.19 -35.09
N ASP A 67 -7.51 13.37 -34.66
CA ASP A 67 -6.43 13.79 -35.54
C ASP A 67 -5.97 12.64 -36.45
N PHE A 68 -6.13 11.40 -36.01
CA PHE A 68 -5.72 10.18 -36.70
C PHE A 68 -6.88 9.18 -36.85
N ASN A 69 -7.89 9.56 -37.63
CA ASN A 69 -9.11 8.77 -37.87
C ASN A 69 -8.88 7.36 -38.44
N GLU A 70 -7.71 7.09 -39.03
CA GLU A 70 -7.37 5.77 -39.59
C GLU A 70 -6.85 4.78 -38.52
N THR A 71 -6.54 5.26 -37.32
CA THR A 71 -6.00 4.41 -36.24
C THR A 71 -7.11 3.82 -35.40
N SER A 72 -7.01 2.51 -35.11
CA SER A 72 -8.00 1.81 -34.28
C SER A 72 -8.02 2.33 -32.84
N MET A 73 -9.19 2.25 -32.18
CA MET A 73 -9.30 2.59 -30.76
C MET A 73 -8.39 1.69 -29.91
N THR A 74 -8.25 0.43 -30.33
CA THR A 74 -7.31 -0.52 -29.73
C THR A 74 -5.88 0.00 -29.71
N GLU A 75 -5.35 0.49 -30.84
CA GLU A 75 -3.97 1.01 -30.93
C GLU A 75 -3.76 2.23 -30.02
N LEU A 76 -4.69 3.18 -30.04
CA LEU A 76 -4.60 4.39 -29.23
C LEU A 76 -4.70 4.10 -27.73
N ASN A 77 -5.65 3.25 -27.32
CA ASN A 77 -5.75 2.81 -25.92
C ASN A 77 -4.48 2.10 -25.47
N TRP A 78 -3.84 1.34 -26.37
CA TRP A 78 -2.57 0.68 -26.05
C TRP A 78 -1.46 1.68 -25.79
N ILE A 79 -1.35 2.75 -26.58
CA ILE A 79 -0.41 3.86 -26.30
C ILE A 79 -0.69 4.50 -24.94
N GLY A 80 -1.96 4.67 -24.57
CA GLY A 80 -2.37 5.34 -23.33
C GLY A 80 -2.07 4.55 -22.06
N ASP A 81 -2.35 3.26 -22.06
CA ASP A 81 -2.15 2.42 -20.86
C ASP A 81 -0.73 1.88 -20.73
N SER A 82 -0.08 1.59 -21.86
CA SER A 82 1.13 0.78 -21.88
C SER A 82 2.31 1.40 -21.14
N TYR A 83 2.46 2.74 -21.12
CA TYR A 83 3.57 3.37 -20.42
C TYR A 83 3.49 3.12 -18.91
N ALA A 84 2.28 3.23 -18.34
CA ALA A 84 2.05 2.97 -16.94
C ALA A 84 2.06 1.47 -16.64
N ALA A 85 1.66 0.66 -17.62
CA ALA A 85 1.70 -0.78 -17.56
C ALA A 85 3.15 -1.28 -17.46
N LEU A 86 4.05 -0.76 -18.31
CA LEU A 86 5.48 -1.00 -18.24
C LEU A 86 6.05 -0.49 -16.92
N GLY A 87 5.61 0.68 -16.48
CA GLY A 87 5.93 1.28 -15.19
C GLY A 87 5.72 0.32 -14.01
N PHE A 88 4.55 -0.32 -13.99
CA PHE A 88 4.17 -1.28 -12.97
C PHE A 88 4.83 -2.65 -13.14
N PHE A 89 4.98 -3.13 -14.38
CA PHE A 89 5.65 -4.39 -14.70
C PHE A 89 7.11 -4.39 -14.23
N LEU A 90 7.84 -3.29 -14.44
CA LEU A 90 9.25 -3.18 -14.07
C LEU A 90 9.50 -2.91 -12.58
N MET A 91 8.46 -2.69 -11.77
CA MET A 91 8.58 -2.29 -10.36
C MET A 91 9.47 -3.21 -9.50
N PRO A 92 9.30 -4.56 -9.47
CA PRO A 92 10.16 -5.42 -8.63
C PRO A 92 11.61 -5.46 -9.11
N PHE A 93 11.85 -5.38 -10.42
CA PHE A 93 13.19 -5.32 -11.01
C PHE A 93 13.91 -4.02 -10.61
N CYS A 94 13.23 -2.89 -10.79
CA CYS A 94 13.77 -1.57 -10.45
C CYS A 94 13.99 -1.41 -8.94
N THR A 95 13.05 -1.91 -8.12
CA THR A 95 13.19 -1.90 -6.66
C THR A 95 14.44 -2.70 -6.23
N SER A 96 14.62 -3.91 -6.76
CA SER A 96 15.79 -4.75 -6.46
C SER A 96 17.10 -4.07 -6.91
N PHE A 97 17.11 -3.48 -8.10
CA PHE A 97 18.26 -2.74 -8.63
C PHE A 97 18.65 -1.55 -7.75
N LEU A 98 17.69 -0.73 -7.31
CA LEU A 98 17.95 0.40 -6.41
C LEU A 98 18.47 -0.05 -5.04
N LEU A 99 17.97 -1.18 -4.52
CA LEU A 99 18.46 -1.75 -3.25
C LEU A 99 19.89 -2.30 -3.38
N GLN A 100 20.23 -2.93 -4.50
CA GLN A 100 21.57 -3.46 -4.76
C GLN A 100 22.62 -2.35 -4.93
N LEU A 101 22.26 -1.22 -5.55
CA LEU A 101 23.14 -0.07 -5.73
C LEU A 101 23.30 0.82 -4.48
N ASN A 102 22.98 0.31 -3.29
CA ASN A 102 23.00 1.09 -2.05
C ASN A 102 22.14 2.37 -2.12
N ARG A 103 20.95 2.25 -2.72
CA ARG A 103 19.86 3.24 -2.65
C ARG A 103 20.23 4.63 -3.20
N PRO A 104 20.61 4.73 -4.50
CA PRO A 104 21.03 5.99 -5.13
C PRO A 104 19.82 6.89 -5.51
N TYR A 105 18.95 7.22 -4.55
CA TYR A 105 17.65 7.87 -4.79
C TYR A 105 17.74 9.17 -5.60
N ARG A 106 18.77 9.98 -5.37
CA ARG A 106 18.94 11.25 -6.10
C ARG A 106 19.20 11.04 -7.59
N MET A 107 20.10 10.11 -7.90
CA MET A 107 20.45 9.79 -9.28
C MET A 107 19.28 9.11 -9.98
N ALA A 108 18.55 8.26 -9.26
CA ALA A 108 17.33 7.65 -9.76
C ALA A 108 16.26 8.69 -10.13
N MET A 109 16.00 9.69 -9.27
CA MET A 109 15.04 10.76 -9.59
C MET A 109 15.52 11.68 -10.72
N LEU A 110 16.82 12.01 -10.78
CA LEU A 110 17.39 12.80 -11.88
C LEU A 110 17.22 12.06 -13.21
N ALA A 111 17.61 10.79 -13.26
CA ALA A 111 17.47 9.95 -14.45
C ALA A 111 15.99 9.82 -14.86
N ALA A 112 15.09 9.64 -13.90
CA ALA A 112 13.66 9.56 -14.17
C ALA A 112 13.11 10.84 -14.82
N GLY A 113 13.46 12.01 -14.28
CA GLY A 113 13.05 13.31 -14.82
C GLY A 113 13.56 13.54 -16.25
N ILE A 114 14.82 13.21 -16.51
CA ILE A 114 15.44 13.32 -17.84
C ILE A 114 14.75 12.37 -18.84
N LEU A 115 14.54 11.11 -18.46
CA LEU A 115 13.87 10.12 -19.31
C LEU A 115 12.44 10.57 -19.66
N ILE A 116 11.66 11.01 -18.67
CA ILE A 116 10.29 11.48 -18.91
C ILE A 116 10.27 12.76 -19.76
N PHE A 117 11.20 13.68 -19.55
CA PHE A 117 11.33 14.88 -20.37
C PHE A 117 11.61 14.54 -21.84
N ILE A 118 12.63 13.71 -22.09
CA ILE A 118 12.99 13.25 -23.45
C ILE A 118 11.80 12.53 -24.07
N SER A 119 11.13 11.65 -23.31
CA SER A 119 9.93 10.95 -23.76
C SER A 119 8.84 11.92 -24.21
N CYS A 120 8.50 12.94 -23.40
CA CYS A 120 7.43 13.86 -23.75
C CYS A 120 7.78 14.74 -24.97
N VAL A 121 9.01 15.26 -25.04
CA VAL A 121 9.46 16.08 -26.19
C VAL A 121 9.48 15.24 -27.47
N THR A 122 10.01 14.01 -27.41
CA THR A 122 10.01 13.11 -28.58
C THR A 122 8.59 12.69 -28.97
N SER A 123 7.68 12.49 -28.01
CA SER A 123 6.26 12.23 -28.25
C SER A 123 5.52 13.42 -28.88
N ALA A 124 5.92 14.66 -28.62
CA ALA A 124 5.31 15.84 -29.25
C ALA A 124 5.65 15.93 -30.76
N MET A 125 6.79 15.38 -31.17
CA MET A 125 7.31 15.45 -32.54
C MET A 125 6.89 14.28 -33.44
N VAL A 126 6.07 13.35 -32.95
CA VAL A 126 5.71 12.15 -33.72
C VAL A 126 4.82 12.49 -34.93
N PRO A 127 5.11 11.91 -36.11
CA PRO A 127 4.28 12.09 -37.30
C PRO A 127 3.04 11.18 -37.28
N THR A 128 3.16 9.99 -36.70
CA THR A 128 2.08 8.99 -36.58
C THR A 128 1.99 8.44 -35.15
N PRO A 129 0.80 8.00 -34.68
CA PRO A 129 0.61 7.50 -33.32
C PRO A 129 1.48 6.29 -32.98
N SER A 130 1.81 5.44 -33.95
CA SER A 130 2.59 4.22 -33.71
C SER A 130 3.99 4.52 -33.14
N TYR A 131 4.59 5.68 -33.43
CA TYR A 131 5.86 6.09 -32.81
C TYR A 131 5.73 6.42 -31.31
N LEU A 132 4.51 6.63 -30.78
CA LEU A 132 4.26 6.79 -29.35
C LEU A 132 4.49 5.48 -28.58
N PHE A 133 4.45 4.32 -29.22
CA PHE A 133 4.89 3.08 -28.56
C PHE A 133 6.37 3.17 -28.15
N LEU A 134 7.24 3.68 -29.02
CA LEU A 134 8.65 3.81 -28.65
C LEU A 134 8.89 5.02 -27.73
N THR A 135 8.43 6.20 -28.16
CA THR A 135 8.76 7.47 -27.49
C THR A 135 8.05 7.63 -26.15
N HIS A 136 6.76 7.27 -26.08
CA HIS A 136 5.96 7.39 -24.86
C HIS A 136 6.07 6.12 -24.01
N THR A 137 5.73 4.95 -24.54
CA THR A 137 5.59 3.74 -23.71
C THR A 137 6.88 3.31 -23.05
N LEU A 138 7.93 3.12 -23.84
CA LEU A 138 9.19 2.56 -23.35
C LEU A 138 9.95 3.56 -22.47
N ILE A 139 10.21 4.75 -23.02
CA ILE A 139 11.04 5.76 -22.34
C ILE A 139 10.32 6.33 -21.11
N HIS A 140 9.04 6.71 -21.25
CA HIS A 140 8.27 7.20 -20.09
C HIS A 140 8.04 6.10 -19.06
N GLY A 141 7.78 4.86 -19.51
CA GLY A 141 7.54 3.73 -18.62
C GLY A 141 8.71 3.50 -17.68
N ILE A 142 9.94 3.44 -18.19
CA ILE A 142 11.16 3.28 -17.37
C ILE A 142 11.31 4.45 -16.38
N GLY A 143 11.14 5.69 -16.84
CA GLY A 143 11.20 6.87 -15.96
C GLY A 143 10.13 6.83 -14.87
N SER A 144 8.91 6.42 -15.21
CA SER A 144 7.80 6.29 -14.27
C SER A 144 8.05 5.24 -13.18
N THR A 145 8.66 4.10 -13.54
CA THR A 145 9.08 3.07 -12.57
C THR A 145 10.08 3.62 -11.57
N LEU A 146 11.08 4.36 -12.05
CA LEU A 146 12.11 4.96 -11.20
C LEU A 146 11.51 5.93 -10.20
N ILE A 147 10.56 6.78 -10.61
CA ILE A 147 9.81 7.66 -9.69
C ILE A 147 9.12 6.81 -8.63
N LEU A 148 8.25 5.88 -9.05
CA LEU A 148 7.41 5.09 -8.14
C LEU A 148 8.22 4.29 -7.12
N CYS A 149 9.28 3.62 -7.57
CA CYS A 149 10.17 2.83 -6.69
C CYS A 149 10.91 3.75 -5.72
N THR A 150 11.47 4.86 -6.22
CA THR A 150 12.29 5.77 -5.41
C THR A 150 11.44 6.46 -4.34
N THR A 151 10.25 6.97 -4.70
CA THR A 151 9.33 7.61 -3.75
C THR A 151 8.83 6.63 -2.69
N ALA A 152 8.55 5.38 -3.08
CA ALA A 152 8.11 4.35 -2.14
C ALA A 152 9.24 3.97 -1.16
N LEU A 153 10.44 3.72 -1.67
CA LEU A 153 11.59 3.29 -0.87
C LEU A 153 12.05 4.38 0.11
N ILE A 154 12.19 5.64 -0.33
CA ILE A 154 12.63 6.71 0.57
C ILE A 154 11.60 7.00 1.66
N THR A 155 10.31 6.96 1.32
CA THR A 155 9.24 7.14 2.30
C THR A 155 9.26 6.02 3.34
N GLY A 156 9.45 4.78 2.90
CA GLY A 156 9.57 3.63 3.81
C GLY A 156 10.82 3.66 4.69
N GLN A 157 11.86 4.43 4.35
CA GLN A 157 13.02 4.63 5.23
C GLN A 157 12.78 5.66 6.33
N TYR A 158 12.13 6.78 5.99
CA TYR A 158 11.88 7.87 6.94
C TYR A 158 10.65 7.61 7.82
N PHE A 159 9.69 6.87 7.30
CA PHE A 159 8.49 6.43 7.99
C PHE A 159 8.47 4.91 7.92
N ASP A 160 9.35 4.28 8.70
CA ASP A 160 9.42 2.84 8.82
C ASP A 160 8.14 2.27 9.47
N LYS A 161 8.01 0.94 9.52
CA LYS A 161 6.79 0.29 10.02
C LYS A 161 6.49 0.60 11.48
N THR A 162 7.51 0.92 12.28
CA THR A 162 7.35 1.25 13.70
C THR A 162 6.94 2.71 13.92
N HIS A 163 7.12 3.56 12.91
CA HIS A 163 6.81 4.97 13.00
C HIS A 163 5.30 5.23 13.12
N ARG A 164 4.90 6.07 14.09
CA ARG A 164 3.50 6.45 14.34
C ARG A 164 2.75 6.95 13.09
N PHE A 165 3.46 7.58 12.16
CA PHE A 165 2.88 8.16 10.94
C PHE A 165 3.12 7.30 9.67
N HIS A 166 3.52 6.03 9.80
CA HIS A 166 3.78 5.13 8.67
C HIS A 166 2.60 5.04 7.68
N VAL A 167 1.39 4.82 8.21
CA VAL A 167 0.19 4.63 7.38
C VAL A 167 -0.24 5.93 6.71
N LEU A 168 -0.12 7.06 7.41
CA LEU A 168 -0.33 8.38 6.82
C LEU A 168 0.65 8.63 5.67
N ALA A 169 1.94 8.35 5.87
CA ALA A 169 2.97 8.59 4.88
C ALA A 169 2.77 7.72 3.62
N THR A 170 2.51 6.44 3.80
CA THR A 170 2.25 5.51 2.68
C THR A 170 0.95 5.84 1.96
N ALA A 171 -0.10 6.30 2.66
CA ALA A 171 -1.32 6.83 2.05
C ALA A 171 -1.06 8.11 1.23
N PHE A 172 -0.35 9.09 1.77
CA PHE A 172 -0.03 10.32 1.01
C PHE A 172 0.76 10.05 -0.26
N VAL A 173 1.75 9.15 -0.19
CA VAL A 173 2.58 8.77 -1.35
C VAL A 173 1.83 7.91 -2.35
N SER A 174 0.70 7.32 -1.98
CA SER A 174 -0.19 6.61 -2.93
C SER A 174 -1.27 7.50 -3.54
N GLY A 175 -1.27 8.81 -3.24
CA GLY A 175 -2.26 9.83 -3.61
C GLY A 175 -2.51 10.09 -5.11
N GLY A 176 -2.09 9.18 -5.99
CA GLY A 176 -2.41 9.21 -7.42
C GLY A 176 -3.89 9.45 -7.77
N PRO A 177 -4.90 9.00 -6.99
CA PRO A 177 -6.30 9.34 -7.25
C PRO A 177 -6.59 10.84 -7.28
N TYR A 178 -5.96 11.63 -6.40
CA TYR A 178 -6.15 13.09 -6.38
C TYR A 178 -5.62 13.76 -7.65
N GLY A 179 -4.66 13.14 -8.33
CA GLY A 179 -4.03 13.68 -9.52
C GLY A 179 -5.02 13.97 -10.65
N ILE A 180 -6.05 13.15 -10.84
CA ILE A 180 -7.02 13.38 -11.93
C ILE A 180 -7.85 14.66 -11.74
N LEU A 181 -8.06 15.10 -10.50
CA LEU A 181 -8.79 16.34 -10.20
C LEU A 181 -8.02 17.58 -10.68
N ILE A 182 -6.68 17.47 -10.73
CA ILE A 182 -5.79 18.51 -11.22
C ILE A 182 -5.59 18.34 -12.73
N PHE A 183 -5.18 17.14 -13.14
CA PHE A 183 -4.76 16.85 -14.51
C PHE A 183 -5.91 16.75 -15.51
N GLY A 184 -7.12 16.35 -15.09
CA GLY A 184 -8.28 16.29 -15.97
C GLY A 184 -8.63 17.65 -16.59
N PRO A 185 -8.93 18.68 -15.78
CA PRO A 185 -9.17 20.04 -16.28
C PRO A 185 -7.96 20.64 -16.99
N LEU A 186 -6.76 20.40 -16.46
CA LEU A 186 -5.52 20.95 -16.98
C LEU A 186 -5.19 20.39 -18.38
N PHE A 187 -5.32 19.08 -18.61
CA PHE A 187 -5.13 18.49 -19.93
C PHE A 187 -6.23 18.91 -20.91
N SER A 188 -7.49 18.95 -20.46
CA SER A 188 -8.57 19.45 -21.31
C SER A 188 -8.30 20.88 -21.77
N SER A 189 -7.84 21.77 -20.88
CA SER A 189 -7.55 23.16 -21.23
C SER A 189 -6.32 23.28 -22.14
N TRP A 190 -5.24 22.54 -21.84
CA TRP A 190 -4.03 22.57 -22.67
C TRP A 190 -4.30 22.06 -24.09
N ILE A 191 -5.00 20.93 -24.21
CA ILE A 191 -5.33 20.34 -25.51
C ILE A 191 -6.26 21.26 -26.31
N GLN A 192 -7.26 21.86 -25.67
CA GLN A 192 -8.20 22.75 -26.37
C GLN A 192 -7.53 24.06 -26.86
N ASN A 193 -6.63 24.64 -26.06
CA ASN A 193 -6.04 25.94 -26.37
C ASN A 193 -4.75 25.85 -27.20
N TYR A 194 -3.94 24.81 -27.00
CA TYR A 194 -2.59 24.69 -27.54
C TYR A 194 -2.36 23.39 -28.34
N GLY A 195 -3.33 22.46 -28.34
CA GLY A 195 -3.19 21.15 -28.96
C GLY A 195 -2.41 20.15 -28.10
N TRP A 196 -2.47 18.88 -28.48
CA TRP A 196 -1.87 17.79 -27.72
C TRP A 196 -0.33 17.76 -27.78
N ARG A 197 0.28 18.28 -28.85
CA ARG A 197 1.75 18.34 -28.99
C ARG A 197 2.38 19.24 -27.92
N LEU A 198 1.93 20.49 -27.81
CA LEU A 198 2.41 21.41 -26.78
C LEU A 198 2.03 20.94 -25.36
N ALA A 199 0.89 20.26 -25.21
CA ALA A 199 0.52 19.65 -23.93
C ALA A 199 1.53 18.57 -23.47
N PHE A 200 2.12 17.79 -24.39
CA PHE A 200 3.21 16.87 -24.05
C PHE A 200 4.46 17.63 -23.60
N ASP A 201 4.88 18.68 -24.34
CA ASP A 201 6.05 19.48 -23.97
C ASP A 201 5.91 20.10 -22.57
N PHE A 202 4.74 20.68 -22.28
CA PHE A 202 4.43 21.22 -20.94
C PHE A 202 4.48 20.14 -19.85
N CYS A 203 3.98 18.94 -20.14
CA CYS A 203 4.15 17.81 -19.23
C CYS A 203 5.63 17.52 -18.98
N GLY A 204 6.43 17.38 -20.04
CA GLY A 204 7.85 17.07 -19.95
C GLY A 204 8.59 18.02 -19.01
N VAL A 205 8.43 19.33 -19.22
CA VAL A 205 9.06 20.37 -18.38
C VAL A 205 8.60 20.26 -16.93
N MET A 206 7.29 20.09 -16.70
CA MET A 206 6.73 19.98 -15.36
C MET A 206 7.27 18.76 -14.60
N PHE A 207 7.35 17.59 -15.26
CA PHE A 207 7.91 16.37 -14.66
C PHE A 207 9.41 16.51 -14.38
N LEU A 208 10.17 17.13 -15.28
CA LEU A 208 11.59 17.41 -15.06
C LEU A 208 11.79 18.25 -13.80
N LEU A 209 11.05 19.35 -13.65
CA LEU A 209 11.15 20.23 -12.48
C LEU A 209 10.76 19.50 -11.17
N ALA A 210 9.68 18.71 -11.18
CA ALA A 210 9.25 17.93 -10.02
C ALA A 210 10.30 16.87 -9.61
N CYS A 211 10.93 16.22 -10.58
CA CYS A 211 11.99 15.24 -10.37
C CYS A 211 13.31 15.88 -9.92
N LEU A 212 13.66 17.07 -10.45
CA LEU A 212 14.82 17.83 -9.99
C LEU A 212 14.67 18.25 -8.53
N LEU A 213 13.49 18.72 -8.14
CA LEU A 213 13.18 19.03 -6.75
C LEU A 213 13.35 17.78 -5.85
N ALA A 214 12.83 16.63 -6.29
CA ALA A 214 13.02 15.37 -5.59
C ALA A 214 14.49 14.96 -5.49
N ALA A 215 15.27 15.09 -6.56
CA ALA A 215 16.70 14.75 -6.56
C ALA A 215 17.51 15.61 -5.56
N VAL A 216 17.10 16.85 -5.31
CA VAL A 216 17.72 17.72 -4.29
C VAL A 216 17.30 17.30 -2.87
N VAL A 217 16.03 16.96 -2.68
CA VAL A 217 15.43 16.69 -1.36
C VAL A 217 15.66 15.25 -0.87
N PHE A 218 15.80 14.28 -1.77
CA PHE A 218 15.87 12.86 -1.43
C PHE A 218 17.27 12.49 -0.92
N LEU A 219 17.53 12.84 0.33
CA LEU A 219 18.74 12.47 1.05
C LEU A 219 18.50 11.08 1.71
N PRO A 220 19.33 10.05 1.43
CA PRO A 220 19.19 8.76 2.09
C PRO A 220 19.35 8.94 3.61
N TYR A 221 18.50 8.25 4.38
CA TYR A 221 18.62 8.25 5.83
C TYR A 221 19.88 7.47 6.24
N GLN A 222 20.83 8.14 6.89
CA GLN A 222 21.95 7.49 7.57
C GLN A 222 21.51 7.29 9.01
N ALA A 223 21.28 6.03 9.42
CA ALA A 223 21.03 5.73 10.83
C ALA A 223 22.24 6.24 11.65
N PRO A 224 22.02 6.96 12.76
CA PRO A 224 23.12 7.31 13.65
C PRO A 224 23.82 6.01 14.09
N GLN A 225 25.15 6.04 14.11
CA GLN A 225 26.09 4.94 14.34
C GLN A 225 25.94 4.19 15.69
N TYR A 226 24.88 4.48 16.45
CA TYR A 226 24.63 3.95 17.79
C TYR A 226 24.29 2.45 17.79
N ASP A 227 23.65 1.94 16.72
CA ASP A 227 23.29 0.51 16.61
C ASP A 227 24.47 -0.40 16.26
N MET A 228 25.56 0.15 15.66
CA MET A 228 26.75 -0.66 15.34
C MET A 228 27.60 -0.99 16.58
N VAL A 229 27.54 -0.18 17.64
CA VAL A 229 28.25 -0.46 18.90
C VAL A 229 27.56 -1.57 19.71
N ILE A 230 26.24 -1.76 19.52
CA ILE A 230 25.50 -2.85 20.15
C ILE A 230 25.70 -4.15 19.36
N GLY A 231 25.78 -4.10 18.02
CA GLY A 231 25.94 -5.29 17.17
C GLY A 231 27.34 -5.94 17.19
N GLU A 232 28.39 -5.22 17.58
CA GLU A 232 29.76 -5.77 17.65
C GLU A 232 30.05 -6.56 18.94
N ASN A 233 29.18 -6.47 19.96
CA ASN A 233 29.37 -7.11 21.27
C ASN A 233 28.25 -8.07 21.67
N ILE A 234 27.48 -8.60 20.72
CA ILE A 234 26.56 -9.71 21.00
C ILE A 234 27.34 -11.00 20.73
N PRO A 235 27.68 -11.80 21.76
CA PRO A 235 28.25 -13.13 21.53
C PRO A 235 27.25 -13.98 20.74
N ASP A 236 27.76 -14.87 19.90
CA ASP A 236 26.97 -15.84 19.13
C ASP A 236 25.94 -16.55 20.06
N PRO A 237 24.66 -16.78 19.65
CA PRO A 237 23.64 -17.38 20.52
C PRO A 237 24.00 -18.80 21.00
N SER A 238 25.08 -19.38 20.47
CA SER A 238 25.65 -20.67 20.84
C SER A 238 26.58 -20.62 22.06
N GLU A 239 27.04 -19.44 22.51
CA GLU A 239 27.98 -19.28 23.64
C GLU A 239 27.36 -18.72 24.93
N VAL A 240 26.07 -18.40 24.95
CA VAL A 240 25.41 -17.89 26.17
C VAL A 240 24.94 -19.04 27.06
N HIS A 241 25.78 -19.43 28.02
CA HIS A 241 25.34 -20.26 29.13
C HIS A 241 24.40 -19.45 30.05
N ILE A 242 23.25 -20.04 30.37
CA ILE A 242 22.15 -19.47 31.18
C ILE A 242 22.59 -19.03 32.61
N SER A 243 23.81 -19.34 33.03
CA SER A 243 24.36 -18.99 34.34
C SER A 243 24.78 -17.52 34.50
N ASP A 244 25.02 -16.78 33.43
CA ASP A 244 25.74 -15.50 33.54
C ASP A 244 24.84 -14.26 33.61
N VAL A 245 23.54 -14.41 33.36
CA VAL A 245 22.55 -13.29 33.44
C VAL A 245 22.17 -12.96 34.89
N VAL A 246 22.54 -13.79 35.87
CA VAL A 246 22.11 -13.61 37.28
C VAL A 246 23.03 -12.66 38.07
N ARG A 247 24.21 -12.26 37.58
CA ARG A 247 25.21 -11.55 38.41
C ARG A 247 25.34 -10.03 38.21
N ALA A 248 24.61 -9.40 37.29
CA ALA A 248 24.75 -7.96 37.06
C ALA A 248 23.45 -7.18 37.34
N ASN A 249 23.15 -6.94 38.62
CA ASN A 249 22.26 -5.84 39.02
C ASN A 249 22.96 -5.01 40.11
N PRO A 250 23.39 -3.76 39.82
CA PRO A 250 23.59 -2.75 40.86
C PRO A 250 22.21 -2.32 41.39
N SER A 251 22.13 -2.12 42.70
CA SER A 251 20.93 -1.76 43.44
C SER A 251 20.36 -0.38 43.05
N PRO A 252 19.03 -0.19 43.02
CA PRO A 252 18.41 1.13 42.83
C PRO A 252 18.39 1.95 44.14
N PRO A 253 18.36 3.30 44.05
CA PRO A 253 18.45 4.18 45.21
C PRO A 253 17.14 4.21 46.01
N LYS A 254 17.31 4.34 47.34
CA LYS A 254 16.24 4.45 48.33
C LYS A 254 15.44 5.74 48.12
N LEU A 255 14.10 5.63 48.08
CA LEU A 255 13.17 6.75 48.25
C LEU A 255 12.38 6.52 49.52
N GLU A 256 12.43 7.52 50.39
CA GLU A 256 11.87 7.55 51.74
C GLU A 256 10.34 7.58 51.74
N THR A 257 9.83 7.02 52.82
CA THR A 257 8.43 6.88 53.25
C THR A 257 7.71 8.21 53.44
N GLY A 258 6.42 8.26 53.07
CA GLY A 258 5.50 9.32 53.46
C GLY A 258 4.05 8.93 53.20
N ASP A 259 3.37 8.57 54.30
CA ASP A 259 1.94 8.38 54.59
C ASP A 259 0.87 8.84 53.58
N GLY A 260 -0.23 8.07 53.52
CA GLY A 260 -1.54 8.63 53.14
C GLY A 260 -2.51 7.65 52.50
N GLN A 261 -3.55 7.32 53.25
CA GLN A 261 -4.69 6.46 52.93
C GLN A 261 -5.44 6.73 51.60
N ASP A 262 -6.09 5.64 51.15
CA ASP A 262 -7.35 5.55 50.39
C ASP A 262 -7.40 5.89 48.90
N LYS A 263 -7.52 4.83 48.08
CA LYS A 263 -8.75 4.59 47.29
C LYS A 263 -8.80 3.17 46.70
N LYS A 264 -9.79 2.41 47.16
CA LYS A 264 -10.38 1.24 46.50
C LYS A 264 -10.81 1.59 45.07
N ASN A 265 -10.50 0.74 44.09
CA ASN A 265 -11.50 0.05 43.26
C ASN A 265 -10.87 -0.75 42.09
N GLY A 266 -11.12 -2.07 42.11
CA GLY A 266 -11.50 -2.79 40.90
C GLY A 266 -10.40 -3.46 40.08
N LEU A 267 -9.78 -4.52 40.63
CA LEU A 267 -9.30 -5.62 39.78
C LEU A 267 -10.51 -6.24 39.07
N LYS A 268 -10.80 -5.80 37.84
CA LYS A 268 -11.73 -6.50 36.97
C LYS A 268 -11.09 -7.82 36.56
N LYS A 269 -11.62 -8.92 37.13
CA LYS A 269 -11.52 -10.29 36.62
C LYS A 269 -11.53 -10.28 35.08
N LEU A 270 -10.46 -10.80 34.48
CA LEU A 270 -10.43 -11.15 33.06
C LEU A 270 -11.48 -12.25 32.82
N LYS A 271 -12.61 -11.87 32.22
CA LYS A 271 -13.57 -12.83 31.68
C LYS A 271 -12.96 -13.53 30.45
N PRO A 272 -13.13 -14.84 30.27
CA PRO A 272 -12.82 -15.51 29.02
C PRO A 272 -13.92 -15.15 28.02
N GLY A 273 -13.65 -14.17 27.18
CA GLY A 273 -14.59 -13.70 26.17
C GLY A 273 -14.05 -12.45 25.52
N ASN A 274 -13.89 -12.51 24.19
CA ASN A 274 -13.41 -11.43 23.32
C ASN A 274 -11.88 -11.26 23.24
N LYS A 275 -11.19 -12.15 22.51
CA LYS A 275 -9.82 -11.90 22.03
C LYS A 275 -9.84 -11.67 20.52
N ASN A 276 -9.31 -10.51 20.11
CA ASN A 276 -9.40 -9.92 18.79
C ASN A 276 -8.93 -10.87 17.66
N VAL A 277 -9.93 -11.32 16.90
CA VAL A 277 -9.88 -12.15 15.69
C VAL A 277 -8.95 -11.67 14.54
N PRO A 278 -8.62 -10.37 14.37
CA PRO A 278 -7.68 -9.88 13.33
C PRO A 278 -6.20 -10.14 13.61
N LEU A 279 -5.84 -10.33 14.89
CA LEU A 279 -4.44 -10.35 15.33
C LEU A 279 -3.67 -11.60 14.83
N TYR A 280 -4.39 -12.67 14.48
CA TYR A 280 -3.79 -13.95 14.11
C TYR A 280 -3.33 -14.02 12.65
N LEU A 281 -4.00 -13.32 11.71
CA LEU A 281 -3.54 -13.28 10.32
C LEU A 281 -2.21 -12.53 10.18
N GLN A 282 -2.00 -11.51 11.02
CA GLN A 282 -0.75 -10.74 11.04
C GLN A 282 0.45 -11.59 11.46
N LYS A 283 0.26 -12.59 12.33
CA LYS A 283 1.32 -13.50 12.77
C LYS A 283 1.80 -14.46 11.67
N LEU A 284 1.06 -14.58 10.56
CA LEU A 284 1.42 -15.44 9.43
C LEU A 284 2.26 -14.69 8.37
N ILE A 285 2.42 -13.38 8.50
CA ILE A 285 3.19 -12.58 7.55
C ILE A 285 4.67 -12.87 7.77
N LYS A 286 5.29 -13.55 6.80
CA LYS A 286 6.74 -13.83 6.85
C LYS A 286 7.53 -12.57 6.49
N GLU A 287 8.60 -12.32 7.25
CA GLU A 287 9.62 -11.31 6.90
C GLU A 287 10.35 -11.71 5.62
N PRO A 288 10.86 -10.73 4.84
CA PRO A 288 11.57 -11.04 3.61
C PRO A 288 12.89 -11.77 3.93
N GLN A 289 13.08 -12.96 3.34
CA GLN A 289 14.33 -13.73 3.48
C GLN A 289 15.56 -12.99 2.92
N ASN A 290 15.36 -12.06 1.98
CA ASN A 290 16.41 -11.24 1.37
C ASN A 290 15.99 -9.77 1.31
N GLU A 291 16.67 -8.91 2.06
CA GLU A 291 16.36 -7.47 2.09
C GLU A 291 16.60 -6.74 0.75
N LYS A 292 17.37 -7.34 -0.17
CA LYS A 292 17.76 -6.75 -1.46
C LYS A 292 16.93 -7.22 -2.66
N TRP A 293 16.02 -8.19 -2.47
CA TRP A 293 15.24 -8.79 -3.56
C TRP A 293 13.74 -8.59 -3.35
N ALA A 294 13.07 -8.03 -4.36
CA ALA A 294 11.63 -7.72 -4.31
C ALA A 294 10.74 -8.79 -4.99
N PHE A 295 11.19 -10.04 -5.05
CA PHE A 295 10.45 -11.17 -5.65
C PHE A 295 9.99 -12.18 -4.60
N CYS A 296 8.84 -12.82 -4.85
CA CYS A 296 8.35 -13.92 -4.02
C CYS A 296 9.13 -15.20 -4.31
N ASN A 297 9.39 -16.01 -3.28
CA ASN A 297 9.95 -17.34 -3.46
C ASN A 297 8.91 -18.27 -4.12
N MET A 298 9.36 -19.15 -5.03
CA MET A 298 8.48 -20.07 -5.78
C MET A 298 7.79 -21.08 -4.87
N GLU A 299 8.47 -21.55 -3.84
CA GLU A 299 7.90 -22.47 -2.85
C GLU A 299 6.69 -21.84 -2.14
N HIS A 300 6.83 -20.57 -1.72
CA HIS A 300 5.75 -19.83 -1.06
C HIS A 300 4.56 -19.61 -2.00
N LEU A 301 4.81 -19.34 -3.29
CA LEU A 301 3.75 -19.20 -4.29
C LEU A 301 2.94 -20.49 -4.43
N MET A 302 3.61 -21.65 -4.47
CA MET A 302 2.95 -22.95 -4.58
C MET A 302 2.16 -23.33 -3.32
N GLU A 303 2.67 -23.00 -2.13
CA GLU A 303 2.01 -23.26 -0.84
C GLU A 303 0.73 -22.41 -0.65
N ASN A 304 0.68 -21.24 -1.28
CA ASN A 304 -0.36 -20.23 -1.08
C ASN A 304 -1.24 -20.04 -2.32
N LYS A 305 -2.16 -20.98 -2.53
CA LYS A 305 -3.10 -20.99 -3.67
C LYS A 305 -3.90 -19.69 -3.84
N GLN A 306 -4.17 -18.97 -2.75
CA GLN A 306 -4.88 -17.69 -2.79
C GLN A 306 -4.13 -16.60 -3.59
N ILE A 307 -2.81 -16.72 -3.75
CA ILE A 307 -1.99 -15.78 -4.53
C ILE A 307 -2.34 -15.84 -6.03
N PHE A 308 -2.67 -17.01 -6.57
CA PHE A 308 -3.08 -17.14 -7.98
C PHE A 308 -4.45 -16.51 -8.23
N LEU A 309 -5.40 -16.70 -7.31
CA LEU A 309 -6.70 -16.02 -7.37
C LEU A 309 -6.55 -14.51 -7.23
N TRP A 310 -5.65 -14.05 -6.35
CA TRP A 310 -5.30 -12.63 -6.24
C TRP A 310 -4.72 -12.11 -7.55
N ALA A 311 -3.80 -12.84 -8.18
CA ALA A 311 -3.22 -12.43 -9.45
C ALA A 311 -4.28 -12.29 -10.54
N ALA A 312 -5.18 -13.27 -10.67
CA ALA A 312 -6.30 -13.22 -11.62
C ALA A 312 -7.24 -12.04 -11.33
N GLU A 313 -7.55 -11.79 -10.06
CA GLU A 313 -8.39 -10.67 -9.67
C GLU A 313 -7.71 -9.33 -9.95
N ARG A 314 -6.40 -9.21 -9.73
CA ARG A 314 -5.61 -8.02 -10.07
C ARG A 314 -5.60 -7.78 -11.57
N LEU A 315 -5.46 -8.81 -12.40
CA LEU A 315 -5.56 -8.67 -13.86
C LEU A 315 -6.92 -8.09 -14.26
N LEU A 316 -8.02 -8.69 -13.79
CA LEU A 316 -9.38 -8.24 -14.09
C LEU A 316 -9.68 -6.84 -13.54
N HIS A 317 -9.18 -6.51 -12.35
CA HIS A 317 -9.32 -5.18 -11.78
C HIS A 317 -8.73 -4.11 -12.70
N ASN A 318 -7.54 -4.37 -13.24
CA ASN A 318 -6.89 -3.45 -14.15
C ASN A 318 -7.59 -3.41 -15.53
N PHE A 319 -8.14 -4.53 -16.03
CA PHE A 319 -8.97 -4.51 -17.25
C PHE A 319 -10.17 -3.57 -17.11
N VAL A 320 -10.91 -3.69 -16.01
CA VAL A 320 -12.10 -2.86 -15.79
C VAL A 320 -11.70 -1.40 -15.56
N MET A 321 -10.72 -1.15 -14.69
CA MET A 321 -10.31 0.20 -14.33
C MET A 321 -9.79 0.99 -15.53
N TYR A 322 -8.85 0.42 -16.28
CA TYR A 322 -8.20 1.12 -17.39
C TYR A 322 -9.05 1.10 -18.66
N GLY A 323 -9.81 0.03 -18.89
CA GLY A 323 -10.85 0.01 -19.92
C GLY A 323 -11.83 1.17 -19.75
N LEU A 324 -12.33 1.42 -18.53
CA LEU A 324 -13.19 2.57 -18.22
C LEU A 324 -12.46 3.91 -18.36
N MET A 325 -11.28 4.05 -17.75
CA MET A 325 -10.55 5.33 -17.76
C MET A 325 -10.16 5.82 -19.15
N MET A 326 -9.78 4.92 -20.05
CA MET A 326 -9.38 5.30 -21.41
C MET A 326 -10.58 5.61 -22.31
N ASN A 327 -11.70 4.89 -22.15
CA ASN A 327 -12.79 4.93 -23.12
C ASN A 327 -13.99 5.81 -22.70
N LEU A 328 -14.18 6.12 -21.42
CA LEU A 328 -15.33 6.92 -20.96
C LEU A 328 -15.34 8.34 -21.53
N VAL A 329 -14.17 8.97 -21.68
CA VAL A 329 -14.08 10.32 -22.27
C VAL A 329 -14.46 10.29 -23.75
N THR A 330 -13.97 9.29 -24.48
CA THR A 330 -14.29 9.13 -25.90
C THR A 330 -15.79 8.89 -26.10
N TYR A 331 -16.37 7.98 -25.32
CA TYR A 331 -17.81 7.74 -25.30
C TYR A 331 -18.62 9.03 -25.08
N ALA A 332 -18.27 9.77 -24.02
CA ALA A 332 -18.96 11.01 -23.65
C ALA A 332 -18.84 12.08 -24.73
N ARG A 333 -17.68 12.16 -25.38
CA ARG A 333 -17.42 13.14 -26.44
C ARG A 333 -18.27 12.86 -27.68
N GLU A 334 -18.40 11.60 -28.09
CA GLU A 334 -19.25 11.21 -29.22
C GLU A 334 -20.72 11.56 -28.98
N HIS A 335 -21.18 11.45 -27.73
CA HIS A 335 -22.57 11.75 -27.36
C HIS A 335 -22.82 13.25 -27.05
N LEU A 336 -21.77 14.04 -26.79
CA LEU A 336 -21.84 15.48 -26.50
C LEU A 336 -21.43 16.36 -27.70
N ASN A 337 -21.64 15.90 -28.93
CA ASN A 337 -21.30 16.65 -30.16
C ASN A 337 -19.86 17.18 -30.17
N ASN A 338 -18.88 16.32 -29.83
CA ASN A 338 -17.45 16.63 -29.83
C ASN A 338 -16.95 17.66 -28.80
N GLN A 339 -17.71 17.96 -27.75
CA GLN A 339 -17.27 18.86 -26.68
C GLN A 339 -16.34 18.18 -25.66
N ILE A 340 -15.03 18.30 -25.87
CA ILE A 340 -13.99 17.66 -25.03
C ILE A 340 -14.09 18.09 -23.56
N MET A 341 -14.29 19.38 -23.29
CA MET A 341 -14.29 19.88 -21.91
C MET A 341 -15.51 19.40 -21.10
N GLN A 342 -16.64 19.16 -21.76
CA GLN A 342 -17.80 18.55 -21.09
C GLN A 342 -17.60 17.04 -20.93
N ALA A 343 -17.06 16.36 -21.95
CA ALA A 343 -16.75 14.93 -21.89
C ALA A 343 -15.73 14.58 -20.79
N ALA A 344 -14.69 15.39 -20.62
CA ALA A 344 -13.66 15.20 -19.61
C ALA A 344 -14.19 15.27 -18.16
N ARG A 345 -15.37 15.89 -17.93
CA ARG A 345 -16.00 15.94 -16.61
C ARG A 345 -16.35 14.55 -16.08
N ILE A 346 -16.64 13.58 -16.95
CA ILE A 346 -16.93 12.19 -16.53
C ILE A 346 -15.73 11.60 -15.78
N SER A 347 -14.52 11.77 -16.31
CA SER A 347 -13.29 11.32 -15.66
C SER A 347 -13.03 12.06 -14.35
N VAL A 348 -13.38 13.36 -14.27
CA VAL A 348 -13.30 14.10 -13.01
C VAL A 348 -14.28 13.53 -11.98
N PHE A 349 -15.54 13.22 -12.34
CA PHE A 349 -16.49 12.58 -11.43
C PHE A 349 -15.99 11.22 -10.95
N PHE A 350 -15.48 10.39 -11.85
CA PHE A 350 -14.84 9.12 -11.51
C PHE A 350 -13.71 9.34 -10.49
N GLY A 351 -12.87 10.34 -10.74
CA GLY A 351 -11.78 10.74 -9.86
C GLY A 351 -12.19 11.26 -8.49
N ILE A 352 -13.31 12.00 -8.40
CA ILE A 352 -13.88 12.46 -7.13
C ILE A 352 -14.28 11.25 -6.29
N GLY A 353 -14.94 10.26 -6.90
CA GLY A 353 -15.28 9.00 -6.25
C GLY A 353 -14.05 8.26 -5.72
N GLU A 354 -13.04 8.06 -6.58
CA GLU A 354 -11.78 7.40 -6.20
C GLU A 354 -11.06 8.15 -5.07
N SER A 355 -11.04 9.49 -5.13
CA SER A 355 -10.40 10.34 -4.12
C SER A 355 -11.16 10.32 -2.78
N ALA A 356 -12.49 10.25 -2.81
CA ALA A 356 -13.32 10.19 -1.61
C ALA A 356 -13.09 8.88 -0.85
N ILE A 357 -13.13 7.73 -1.53
CA ILE A 357 -12.86 6.43 -0.90
C ILE A 357 -11.41 6.34 -0.42
N PHE A 358 -10.48 6.95 -1.16
CA PHE A 358 -9.08 6.99 -0.78
C PHE A 358 -8.85 7.78 0.51
N THR A 359 -9.47 8.96 0.61
CA THR A 359 -9.41 9.81 1.81
C THR A 359 -10.04 9.09 3.01
N PHE A 360 -11.22 8.50 2.82
CA PHE A 360 -11.89 7.73 3.86
C PHE A 360 -11.04 6.52 4.30
N GLY A 361 -10.46 5.81 3.34
CA GLY A 361 -9.59 4.67 3.62
C GLY A 361 -8.32 5.06 4.35
N ALA A 362 -7.70 6.19 4.02
CA ALA A 362 -6.54 6.70 4.76
C ALA A 362 -6.86 7.00 6.24
N LEU A 363 -8.09 7.43 6.56
CA LEU A 363 -8.53 7.74 7.93
C LEU A 363 -8.92 6.49 8.74
N VAL A 364 -9.48 5.47 8.10
CA VAL A 364 -10.06 4.30 8.78
C VAL A 364 -9.20 3.03 8.60
N GLY A 365 -8.22 3.04 7.70
CA GLY A 365 -7.44 1.88 7.28
C GLY A 365 -6.83 1.05 8.41
N ASP A 366 -6.30 1.71 9.44
CA ASP A 366 -5.73 1.02 10.61
C ASP A 366 -6.74 0.16 11.37
N LYS A 367 -8.01 0.60 11.40
CA LYS A 367 -9.10 -0.14 12.05
C LYS A 367 -9.60 -1.32 11.22
N ILE A 368 -9.34 -1.29 9.91
CA ILE A 368 -9.83 -2.30 8.94
C ILE A 368 -8.76 -3.38 8.68
N ARG A 369 -7.53 -3.18 9.16
CA ARG A 369 -6.44 -4.15 9.03
C ARG A 369 -6.85 -5.52 9.59
N GLY A 370 -6.64 -6.56 8.81
CA GLY A 370 -7.09 -7.95 9.03
C GLY A 370 -8.43 -8.29 8.35
N TYR A 371 -9.13 -7.30 7.81
CA TYR A 371 -10.38 -7.45 7.04
C TYR A 371 -10.30 -6.79 5.65
N LEU A 372 -9.10 -6.52 5.14
CA LEU A 372 -8.93 -5.88 3.83
C LEU A 372 -9.47 -6.73 2.66
N PRO A 373 -9.29 -8.07 2.62
CA PRO A 373 -9.87 -8.90 1.55
C PRO A 373 -11.40 -8.82 1.49
N LEU A 374 -12.06 -8.67 2.64
CA LEU A 374 -13.51 -8.50 2.73
C LEU A 374 -13.93 -7.10 2.24
N THR A 375 -13.14 -6.07 2.59
CA THR A 375 -13.38 -4.70 2.12
C THR A 375 -13.31 -4.63 0.60
N TYR A 376 -12.36 -5.35 -0.01
CA TYR A 376 -12.24 -5.47 -1.46
C TYR A 376 -13.44 -6.16 -2.09
N LEU A 377 -13.96 -7.23 -1.46
CA LEU A 377 -15.17 -7.91 -1.90
C LEU A 377 -16.37 -6.95 -1.88
N VAL A 378 -16.57 -6.20 -0.80
CA VAL A 378 -17.65 -5.20 -0.69
C VAL A 378 -17.54 -4.15 -1.80
N GLY A 379 -16.35 -3.60 -2.01
CA GLY A 379 -16.10 -2.65 -3.11
C GLY A 379 -16.39 -3.23 -4.50
N ALA A 380 -16.02 -4.49 -4.73
CA ALA A 380 -16.33 -5.19 -6.00
C ALA A 380 -17.84 -5.45 -6.18
N CYS A 381 -18.58 -5.77 -5.13
CA CYS A 381 -20.04 -5.93 -5.18
C CYS A 381 -20.73 -4.61 -5.55
N PHE A 382 -20.33 -3.49 -4.94
CA PHE A 382 -20.85 -2.18 -5.33
C PHE A 382 -20.46 -1.80 -6.76
N ALA A 383 -19.22 -2.07 -7.17
CA ALA A 383 -18.80 -1.83 -8.54
C ALA A 383 -19.62 -2.65 -9.55
N ALA A 384 -19.93 -3.91 -9.22
CA ALA A 384 -20.80 -4.76 -10.03
C ALA A 384 -22.23 -4.21 -10.12
N LEU A 385 -22.81 -3.80 -8.99
CA LEU A 385 -24.13 -3.15 -8.96
C LEU A 385 -24.17 -1.93 -9.89
N PHE A 386 -23.23 -1.00 -9.75
CA PHE A 386 -23.23 0.23 -10.55
C PHE A 386 -22.95 -0.04 -12.03
N LEU A 387 -22.04 -0.95 -12.38
CA LEU A 387 -21.76 -1.28 -13.79
C LEU A 387 -22.92 -2.05 -14.44
N LEU A 388 -23.65 -2.88 -13.69
CA LEU A 388 -24.88 -3.52 -14.17
C LEU A 388 -26.03 -2.52 -14.41
N ILE A 389 -26.05 -1.40 -13.68
CA ILE A 389 -27.00 -0.29 -13.94
C ILE A 389 -26.53 0.51 -15.16
N ILE A 390 -25.23 0.85 -15.24
CA ILE A 390 -24.66 1.60 -16.36
C ILE A 390 -24.91 0.89 -17.69
N GLN A 391 -24.71 -0.44 -17.78
CA GLN A 391 -24.92 -1.14 -19.06
C GLN A 391 -26.34 -0.98 -19.63
N GLN A 392 -27.33 -0.68 -18.78
CA GLN A 392 -28.73 -0.47 -19.18
C GLN A 392 -29.05 1.00 -19.45
N THR A 393 -28.31 1.92 -18.82
CA THR A 393 -28.63 3.35 -18.76
C THR A 393 -27.60 4.25 -19.44
N TYR A 394 -26.54 3.67 -20.04
CA TYR A 394 -25.40 4.41 -20.60
C TYR A 394 -25.79 5.47 -21.63
N THR A 395 -26.95 5.34 -22.31
CA THR A 395 -27.45 6.32 -23.28
C THR A 395 -27.74 7.70 -22.66
N ASP A 396 -28.00 7.78 -21.36
CA ASP A 396 -28.14 9.04 -20.63
C ASP A 396 -26.78 9.45 -20.02
N ILE A 397 -26.15 10.44 -20.64
CA ILE A 397 -24.84 10.96 -20.23
C ILE A 397 -24.86 11.54 -18.82
N THR A 398 -25.99 12.11 -18.38
CA THR A 398 -26.12 12.69 -17.04
C THR A 398 -26.10 11.59 -15.99
N VAL A 399 -26.88 10.53 -16.22
CA VAL A 399 -26.89 9.34 -15.37
C VAL A 399 -25.52 8.67 -15.36
N LEU A 400 -24.90 8.50 -16.53
CA LEU A 400 -23.55 7.94 -16.64
C LEU A 400 -22.51 8.76 -15.86
N SER A 401 -22.59 10.09 -15.92
CA SER A 401 -21.66 10.99 -15.22
C SER A 401 -21.74 10.81 -13.71
N VAL A 402 -22.96 10.74 -13.16
CA VAL A 402 -23.18 10.53 -11.73
C VAL A 402 -22.73 9.13 -11.31
N LEU A 403 -23.13 8.09 -12.04
CA LEU A 403 -22.75 6.71 -11.75
C LEU A 403 -21.24 6.49 -11.87
N SER A 404 -20.55 7.22 -12.75
CA SER A 404 -19.10 7.16 -12.88
C SER A 404 -18.38 7.53 -11.58
N GLY A 405 -18.92 8.48 -10.81
CA GLY A 405 -18.40 8.78 -9.47
C GLY A 405 -18.54 7.62 -8.50
N PHE A 406 -19.70 6.96 -8.46
CA PHE A 406 -19.93 5.78 -7.62
C PHE A 406 -19.08 4.58 -8.05
N VAL A 407 -18.90 4.37 -9.35
CA VAL A 407 -17.99 3.36 -9.90
C VAL A 407 -16.55 3.68 -9.51
N GLY A 408 -16.12 4.94 -9.62
CA GLY A 408 -14.79 5.39 -9.21
C GLY A 408 -14.53 5.15 -7.72
N ALA A 409 -15.52 5.40 -6.85
CA ALA A 409 -15.42 5.08 -5.43
C ALA A 409 -15.34 3.56 -5.18
N SER A 410 -16.16 2.77 -5.86
CA SER A 410 -16.23 1.32 -5.66
C SER A 410 -14.98 0.59 -6.16
N ILE A 411 -14.51 0.96 -7.37
CA ILE A 411 -13.27 0.43 -7.94
C ILE A 411 -12.05 0.97 -7.18
N GLY A 412 -12.10 2.23 -6.70
CA GLY A 412 -11.04 2.88 -5.92
C GLY A 412 -10.65 2.14 -4.64
N VAL A 413 -11.57 1.36 -4.04
CA VAL A 413 -11.26 0.44 -2.93
C VAL A 413 -10.09 -0.48 -3.29
N GLY A 414 -10.04 -0.95 -4.55
CA GLY A 414 -9.03 -1.86 -5.05
C GLY A 414 -7.60 -1.29 -5.06
N ASN A 415 -7.48 0.04 -5.11
CA ASN A 415 -6.21 0.77 -5.13
C ASN A 415 -5.83 1.36 -3.76
N THR A 416 -6.82 1.73 -2.95
CA THR A 416 -6.63 2.48 -1.70
C THR A 416 -5.76 1.74 -0.70
N PHE A 417 -6.01 0.44 -0.49
CA PHE A 417 -5.29 -0.35 0.51
C PHE A 417 -4.32 -1.35 -0.11
N LEU A 418 -3.88 -1.11 -1.34
CA LEU A 418 -3.21 -2.15 -2.13
C LEU A 418 -1.98 -2.74 -1.44
N TYR A 419 -1.18 -1.90 -0.76
CA TYR A 419 0.00 -2.33 -0.02
C TYR A 419 -0.35 -3.27 1.15
N ALA A 420 -1.29 -2.87 2.00
CA ALA A 420 -1.70 -3.66 3.15
C ALA A 420 -2.50 -4.90 2.74
N ALA A 421 -3.35 -4.79 1.71
CA ALA A 421 -4.12 -5.89 1.18
C ALA A 421 -3.22 -6.95 0.52
N SER A 422 -2.17 -6.55 -0.22
CA SER A 422 -1.22 -7.52 -0.77
C SER A 422 -0.47 -8.26 0.34
N GLU A 423 -0.14 -7.58 1.44
CA GLU A 423 0.50 -8.20 2.61
C GLU A 423 -0.43 -9.25 3.27
N GLU A 424 -1.69 -8.90 3.49
CA GLU A 424 -2.68 -9.81 4.10
C GLU A 424 -3.06 -11.00 3.22
N ILE A 425 -3.16 -10.81 1.90
CA ILE A 425 -3.59 -11.85 0.97
C ILE A 425 -2.44 -12.80 0.64
N MET A 426 -1.25 -12.24 0.38
CA MET A 426 -0.07 -13.04 0.00
C MET A 426 0.66 -13.64 1.21
N LEU A 427 0.34 -13.19 2.44
CA LEU A 427 0.99 -13.63 3.68
C LEU A 427 2.52 -13.43 3.65
N ILE A 428 2.98 -12.38 2.96
CA ILE A 428 4.38 -11.94 2.89
C ILE A 428 4.43 -10.44 3.09
N HIS A 429 5.49 -9.98 3.74
CA HIS A 429 5.83 -8.58 3.94
C HIS A 429 5.59 -7.69 2.69
N GLY A 430 4.96 -6.53 2.92
CA GLY A 430 4.60 -5.55 1.88
C GLY A 430 5.74 -5.12 0.95
N SER A 431 7.00 -5.14 1.40
CA SER A 431 8.16 -4.83 0.55
C SER A 431 8.33 -5.77 -0.65
N VAL A 432 7.80 -6.99 -0.56
CA VAL A 432 7.84 -7.98 -1.65
C VAL A 432 6.45 -8.14 -2.28
N SER A 433 5.40 -8.24 -1.46
CA SER A 433 4.05 -8.47 -1.97
C SER A 433 3.49 -7.30 -2.78
N PHE A 434 3.83 -6.04 -2.45
CA PHE A 434 3.37 -4.87 -3.20
C PHE A 434 4.04 -4.75 -4.58
N PRO A 435 5.37 -4.81 -4.74
CA PRO A 435 6.00 -4.79 -6.07
C PRO A 435 5.53 -5.94 -6.97
N VAL A 436 5.39 -7.15 -6.43
CA VAL A 436 4.88 -8.30 -7.19
C VAL A 436 3.41 -8.09 -7.61
N THR A 437 2.57 -7.60 -6.70
CA THR A 437 1.17 -7.25 -7.02
C THR A 437 1.10 -6.16 -8.09
N LYS A 438 2.00 -5.18 -8.06
CA LYS A 438 2.10 -4.14 -9.10
C LYS A 438 2.56 -4.70 -10.43
N MET A 439 3.52 -5.63 -10.45
CA MET A 439 3.93 -6.30 -11.68
C MET A 439 2.75 -7.00 -12.36
N ILE A 440 1.94 -7.74 -11.59
CA ILE A 440 0.72 -8.39 -12.09
C ILE A 440 -0.28 -7.34 -12.62
N ALA A 441 -0.46 -6.23 -11.90
CA ALA A 441 -1.29 -5.12 -12.36
C ALA A 441 -0.79 -4.55 -13.70
N GLY A 442 0.53 -4.42 -13.87
CA GLY A 442 1.16 -3.99 -15.11
C GLY A 442 0.81 -4.91 -16.29
N VAL A 443 0.88 -6.23 -16.12
CA VAL A 443 0.43 -7.19 -17.15
C VAL A 443 -1.04 -6.98 -17.50
N GLY A 444 -1.88 -6.77 -16.48
CA GLY A 444 -3.31 -6.47 -16.67
C GLY A 444 -3.54 -5.20 -17.49
N MET A 445 -2.77 -4.15 -17.21
CA MET A 445 -2.85 -2.89 -17.95
C MET A 445 -2.40 -3.02 -19.40
N ILE A 446 -1.36 -3.82 -19.69
CA ILE A 446 -0.93 -4.07 -21.08
C ILE A 446 -2.05 -4.77 -21.86
N LEU A 447 -2.75 -5.72 -21.26
CA LEU A 447 -3.78 -6.51 -21.95
C LEU A 447 -5.15 -5.81 -21.98
N SER A 448 -5.38 -4.79 -21.15
CA SER A 448 -6.66 -4.08 -21.03
C SER A 448 -7.14 -3.45 -22.35
N PRO A 449 -6.30 -2.72 -23.12
CA PRO A 449 -6.67 -2.18 -24.43
C PRO A 449 -7.04 -3.23 -25.47
N LEU A 450 -6.36 -4.39 -25.46
CA LEU A 450 -6.66 -5.50 -26.36
C LEU A 450 -8.05 -6.08 -26.13
N LEU A 451 -8.60 -5.94 -24.93
CA LEU A 451 -9.95 -6.38 -24.62
C LEU A 451 -10.97 -5.24 -24.78
N SER A 452 -10.70 -4.08 -24.20
CA SER A 452 -11.65 -2.96 -24.23
C SER A 452 -11.77 -2.32 -25.61
N GLY A 453 -10.65 -2.05 -26.29
CA GLY A 453 -10.63 -1.46 -27.63
C GLY A 453 -11.22 -2.39 -28.68
N THR A 454 -10.83 -3.67 -28.69
CA THR A 454 -11.33 -4.62 -29.70
C THR A 454 -12.83 -4.88 -29.57
N ILE A 455 -13.36 -4.90 -28.34
CA ILE A 455 -14.80 -5.00 -28.10
C ILE A 455 -15.53 -3.75 -28.61
N ILE A 456 -14.95 -2.56 -28.45
CA ILE A 456 -15.51 -1.33 -29.01
C ILE A 456 -15.49 -1.40 -30.54
N ASP A 457 -14.37 -1.80 -31.13
CA ASP A 457 -14.21 -1.89 -32.58
C ASP A 457 -15.20 -2.91 -33.20
N LEU A 458 -15.48 -4.03 -32.52
CA LEU A 458 -16.36 -5.10 -33.03
C LEU A 458 -17.85 -4.95 -32.66
N PHE A 459 -18.14 -4.45 -31.45
CA PHE A 459 -19.50 -4.46 -30.85
C PHE A 459 -19.96 -3.08 -30.35
N ALA A 460 -19.23 -2.02 -30.69
CA ALA A 460 -19.44 -0.65 -30.24
C ALA A 460 -19.44 -0.51 -28.71
N PHE A 461 -19.77 0.69 -28.22
CA PHE A 461 -19.80 0.98 -26.78
C PHE A 461 -20.82 0.15 -25.99
N ARG A 462 -21.85 -0.40 -26.64
CA ARG A 462 -22.78 -1.33 -26.01
C ARG A 462 -22.08 -2.60 -25.55
N GLY A 463 -21.29 -3.22 -26.42
CA GLY A 463 -20.50 -4.41 -26.08
C GLY A 463 -19.49 -4.12 -24.98
N PHE A 464 -18.89 -2.93 -24.99
CA PHE A 464 -17.95 -2.47 -23.98
C PHE A 464 -18.57 -2.41 -22.57
N PHE A 465 -19.72 -1.76 -22.38
CA PHE A 465 -20.32 -1.69 -21.05
C PHE A 465 -20.77 -3.07 -20.52
N ILE A 466 -21.28 -3.93 -21.40
CA ILE A 466 -21.64 -5.32 -21.05
C ILE A 466 -20.39 -6.09 -20.62
N SER A 467 -19.28 -5.98 -21.35
CA SER A 467 -18.04 -6.68 -21.00
C SER A 467 -17.46 -6.21 -19.67
N MET A 468 -17.47 -4.91 -19.38
CA MET A 468 -17.04 -4.37 -18.08
C MET A 468 -17.90 -4.89 -16.93
N ALA A 469 -19.22 -5.00 -17.12
CA ALA A 469 -20.14 -5.56 -16.13
C ALA A 469 -19.88 -7.06 -15.88
N ILE A 470 -19.62 -7.84 -16.92
CA ILE A 470 -19.27 -9.27 -16.78
C ILE A 470 -17.94 -9.44 -16.03
N LEU A 471 -16.90 -8.69 -16.41
CA LEU A 471 -15.58 -8.79 -15.80
C LEU A 471 -15.61 -8.45 -14.31
N VAL A 472 -16.38 -7.44 -13.89
CA VAL A 472 -16.51 -7.10 -12.47
C VAL A 472 -17.29 -8.17 -11.68
N CYS A 473 -18.29 -8.82 -12.28
CA CYS A 473 -18.96 -9.97 -11.65
C CYS A 473 -17.99 -11.14 -11.43
N ILE A 474 -17.10 -11.43 -12.39
CA ILE A 474 -16.06 -12.45 -12.21
C ILE A 474 -15.11 -12.06 -11.06
N ARG A 475 -14.78 -10.77 -10.90
CA ARG A 475 -13.98 -10.30 -9.76
C ARG A 475 -14.64 -10.59 -8.41
N VAL A 476 -15.95 -10.43 -8.31
CA VAL A 476 -16.70 -10.78 -7.08
C VAL A 476 -16.50 -12.26 -6.74
N VAL A 477 -16.63 -13.15 -7.73
CA VAL A 477 -16.43 -14.60 -7.54
C VAL A 477 -15.01 -14.92 -7.09
N LEU A 478 -13.98 -14.30 -7.70
CA LEU A 478 -12.59 -14.50 -7.30
C LEU A 478 -12.33 -14.02 -5.87
N LEU A 479 -12.86 -12.86 -5.48
CA LEU A 479 -12.72 -12.31 -4.13
C LEU A 479 -13.43 -13.17 -3.08
N ILE A 480 -14.58 -13.75 -3.40
CA ILE A 480 -15.23 -14.76 -2.54
C ILE A 480 -14.28 -15.94 -2.34
N GLY A 481 -13.68 -16.47 -3.42
CA GLY A 481 -12.72 -17.56 -3.36
C GLY A 481 -11.50 -17.25 -2.46
N ILE A 482 -10.93 -16.05 -2.60
CA ILE A 482 -9.81 -15.58 -1.75
C ILE A 482 -10.22 -15.55 -0.28
N ASN A 483 -11.37 -14.96 0.04
CA ASN A 483 -11.86 -14.87 1.41
C ASN A 483 -12.11 -16.27 2.03
N ILE A 484 -12.67 -17.21 1.27
CA ILE A 484 -12.87 -18.60 1.71
C ILE A 484 -11.53 -19.29 2.02
N LEU A 485 -10.52 -19.16 1.15
CA LEU A 485 -9.21 -19.76 1.38
C LEU A 485 -8.48 -19.18 2.59
N LEU A 486 -8.50 -17.86 2.74
CA LEU A 486 -7.91 -17.19 3.90
C LEU A 486 -8.61 -17.59 5.20
N TRP A 487 -9.94 -17.71 5.18
CA TRP A 487 -10.72 -18.20 6.31
C TRP A 487 -10.36 -19.64 6.69
N ARG A 488 -10.20 -20.54 5.71
CA ARG A 488 -9.74 -21.93 5.94
C ARG A 488 -8.33 -21.98 6.55
N LYS A 489 -7.38 -21.22 6.01
CA LYS A 489 -6.01 -21.15 6.57
C LYS A 489 -6.03 -20.66 8.01
N LYS A 490 -6.85 -19.66 8.30
CA LYS A 490 -7.03 -19.16 9.67
C LYS A 490 -7.58 -20.23 10.62
N LEU A 491 -8.57 -21.02 10.20
CA LEU A 491 -9.10 -22.11 11.03
C LEU A 491 -8.02 -23.17 11.33
N MET A 492 -7.21 -23.54 10.34
CA MET A 492 -6.11 -24.50 10.54
C MET A 492 -5.08 -24.01 11.56
N VAL A 493 -4.71 -22.73 11.50
CA VAL A 493 -3.76 -22.13 12.46
C VAL A 493 -4.35 -22.06 13.87
N LEU A 494 -5.64 -21.73 13.99
CA LEU A 494 -6.33 -21.74 15.28
C LEU A 494 -6.38 -23.14 15.88
N ALA A 495 -6.60 -24.18 15.06
CA ALA A 495 -6.57 -25.57 15.50
C ALA A 495 -5.17 -26.01 15.95
N GLN A 496 -4.12 -25.60 15.24
CA GLN A 496 -2.74 -25.90 15.63
C GLN A 496 -2.35 -25.21 16.95
N ILE A 497 -2.80 -23.98 17.17
CA ILE A 497 -2.57 -23.25 18.42
C ILE A 497 -3.34 -23.89 19.58
N SER A 498 -4.56 -24.39 19.36
CA SER A 498 -5.30 -25.10 20.42
C SER A 498 -4.63 -26.43 20.79
N MET A 499 -4.15 -27.19 19.81
CA MET A 499 -3.39 -28.44 20.08
C MET A 499 -2.09 -28.14 20.84
N ASN A 500 -1.32 -27.13 20.41
CA ASN A 500 -0.11 -26.74 21.12
C ASN A 500 -0.39 -26.17 22.53
N HIS A 501 -1.60 -25.64 22.79
CA HIS A 501 -1.98 -25.20 24.13
C HIS A 501 -2.42 -26.36 25.04
N GLU A 502 -3.03 -27.42 24.48
CA GLU A 502 -3.26 -28.68 25.19
C GLU A 502 -1.93 -29.35 25.57
N ASP A 503 -0.92 -29.33 24.68
CA ASP A 503 0.43 -29.82 24.99
C ASP A 503 1.20 -28.96 26.04
N ILE A 504 0.75 -27.72 26.29
CA ILE A 504 1.32 -26.83 27.32
C ILE A 504 0.65 -27.02 28.69
N GLU A 505 -0.56 -27.61 28.76
CA GLU A 505 -1.14 -27.99 30.06
C GLU A 505 -0.36 -29.13 30.73
N ASP A 506 0.50 -29.85 30.00
CA ASP A 506 1.44 -30.87 30.50
C ASP A 506 2.86 -30.34 30.78
N LEU A 507 3.10 -29.02 30.69
CA LEU A 507 4.39 -28.42 31.07
C LEU A 507 4.36 -27.98 32.54
N ASN A 508 5.09 -28.71 33.38
CA ASN A 508 5.28 -28.48 34.81
C ASN A 508 5.29 -26.98 35.17
N HIS A 509 4.36 -26.59 36.03
CA HIS A 509 4.20 -25.23 36.51
C HIS A 509 5.52 -24.73 37.11
N CYS A 510 5.90 -23.48 36.83
CA CYS A 510 7.14 -22.79 37.27
C CYS A 510 7.45 -22.86 38.80
N CYS A 511 6.54 -23.40 39.60
CA CYS A 511 6.70 -23.61 41.04
C CYS A 511 7.46 -24.88 41.41
N GLU A 512 7.54 -25.88 40.54
CA GLU A 512 8.36 -27.06 40.81
C GLU A 512 9.86 -26.73 40.86
N MET A 513 10.30 -25.65 40.19
CA MET A 513 11.72 -25.26 40.15
C MET A 513 12.11 -24.16 41.16
N THR A 514 11.17 -23.60 41.92
CA THR A 514 11.46 -22.42 42.78
C THR A 514 11.10 -22.58 44.25
N GLY A 515 10.52 -23.73 44.67
CA GLY A 515 10.25 -24.03 46.08
C GLY A 515 9.34 -23.02 46.78
N ARG A 516 8.63 -22.17 46.02
CA ARG A 516 7.66 -21.20 46.53
C ARG A 516 6.30 -21.45 45.88
N PRO A 517 5.21 -21.51 46.66
CA PRO A 517 3.90 -21.85 46.13
C PRO A 517 3.38 -20.75 45.19
N CYS A 518 2.84 -21.13 44.02
CA CYS A 518 2.19 -20.17 43.12
C CYS A 518 0.81 -19.78 43.67
N GLY A 519 0.27 -18.68 43.13
CA GLY A 519 -1.10 -18.26 43.40
C GLY A 519 -2.17 -19.30 43.04
N GLN A 520 -1.86 -20.33 42.23
CA GLN A 520 -2.79 -21.44 41.97
C GLN A 520 -2.83 -22.47 43.11
N GLU A 521 -1.71 -22.83 43.74
CA GLU A 521 -1.71 -23.66 44.96
C GLU A 521 -2.42 -22.95 46.12
N GLN A 522 -2.27 -21.63 46.24
CA GLN A 522 -2.98 -20.85 47.26
C GLN A 522 -4.49 -20.75 46.99
N ALA A 523 -4.90 -20.77 45.72
CA ALA A 523 -6.30 -20.79 45.31
C ALA A 523 -6.94 -22.19 45.49
N GLN A 524 -6.21 -23.26 45.17
CA GLN A 524 -6.65 -24.65 45.42
C GLN A 524 -6.69 -24.98 46.90
N ALA A 525 -5.72 -24.51 47.70
CA ALA A 525 -5.76 -24.66 49.16
C ALA A 525 -6.97 -23.94 49.77
N LYS A 526 -7.33 -22.74 49.26
CA LYS A 526 -8.57 -22.04 49.66
C LYS A 526 -9.83 -22.82 49.29
N ASN A 527 -9.93 -23.33 48.07
CA ASN A 527 -11.09 -24.13 47.65
C ASN A 527 -11.21 -25.44 48.44
N ASN A 528 -10.10 -26.13 48.73
CA ASN A 528 -10.11 -27.35 49.55
C ASN A 528 -10.49 -27.05 51.01
N THR A 529 -10.15 -25.87 51.51
CA THR A 529 -10.56 -25.44 52.86
C THR A 529 -12.06 -25.13 52.90
N GLU A 530 -12.60 -24.43 51.89
CA GLU A 530 -14.04 -24.17 51.77
C GLU A 530 -14.85 -25.47 51.61
N GLN A 531 -14.34 -26.44 50.83
CA GLN A 531 -14.97 -27.75 50.64
C GLN A 531 -14.89 -28.63 51.91
N TYR A 532 -13.88 -28.44 52.76
CA TYR A 532 -13.77 -29.10 54.06
C TYR A 532 -14.82 -28.56 55.05
N TYR A 533 -15.08 -27.24 55.05
CA TYR A 533 -16.13 -26.64 55.88
C TYR A 533 -17.55 -26.94 55.40
N GLU A 534 -17.76 -27.13 54.09
CA GLU A 534 -19.06 -27.60 53.56
C GLU A 534 -19.33 -29.06 53.94
N ASN A 535 -18.32 -29.94 53.89
CA ASN A 535 -18.47 -31.34 54.33
C ASN A 535 -18.62 -31.49 55.85
N TYR A 536 -18.01 -30.61 56.65
CA TYR A 536 -18.16 -30.63 58.11
C TYR A 536 -19.58 -30.25 58.56
N ASN A 537 -20.30 -29.44 57.77
CA ASN A 537 -21.67 -29.00 58.06
C ASN A 537 -22.77 -29.98 57.58
N GLN A 538 -22.41 -31.14 57.00
CA GLN A 538 -23.36 -32.14 56.50
C GLN A 538 -23.43 -33.46 57.29
N GLN A 539 -22.80 -33.57 58.46
CA GLN A 539 -22.99 -34.76 59.32
C GLN A 539 -24.32 -34.71 60.09
N PRO A 540 -25.13 -35.79 60.10
CA PRO A 540 -26.41 -35.81 60.79
C PRO A 540 -26.22 -35.85 62.32
N TYR A 541 -27.05 -35.06 63.01
CA TYR A 541 -27.21 -35.07 64.47
C TYR A 541 -27.67 -36.47 64.93
N ASP A 542 -26.82 -37.22 65.63
CA ASP A 542 -27.21 -38.43 66.35
C ASP A 542 -27.64 -38.05 67.77
N GLN A 543 -28.94 -37.77 67.94
CA GLN A 543 -29.57 -37.60 69.25
C GLN A 543 -29.78 -38.99 69.87
N ASN A 544 -28.83 -39.50 70.66
CA ASN A 544 -29.06 -40.49 71.72
C ASN A 544 -27.77 -40.79 72.50
N ALA A 545 -27.44 -39.97 73.50
CA ALA A 545 -26.54 -40.33 74.59
C ALA A 545 -26.64 -39.32 75.74
N ILE A 546 -27.77 -39.30 76.43
CA ILE A 546 -27.87 -38.82 77.82
C ILE A 546 -28.69 -39.87 78.58
N TRP A 547 -28.28 -40.14 79.82
CA TRP A 547 -29.01 -40.78 80.94
C TRP A 547 -28.55 -42.20 81.35
N ASP A 548 -27.85 -42.21 82.50
CA ASP A 548 -27.78 -43.23 83.57
C ASP A 548 -26.33 -43.34 84.09
N ASN A 549 -26.00 -43.32 85.39
CA ASN A 549 -26.81 -43.20 86.59
C ASN A 549 -25.90 -42.82 87.78
N ASN A 550 -26.48 -42.15 88.77
CA ASN A 550 -25.94 -41.99 90.12
C ASN A 550 -25.60 -43.35 90.77
N ALA A 551 -24.54 -43.42 91.58
CA ALA A 551 -24.58 -43.86 92.99
C ALA A 551 -23.19 -44.29 93.54
N ARG A 552 -22.87 -43.69 94.70
CA ARG A 552 -21.92 -44.07 95.76
C ARG A 552 -20.43 -43.82 95.57
#